data_AF-A0A7K9CL42-F1
#
_entry.id   AF-A0A7K9CL42-F1
#
_cell.length_a   1.000
_cell.length_b   1.000
_cell.length_c   1.000
_cell.angle_alpha   90.00
_cell.angle_beta   90.00
_cell.angle_gamma   90.00
#
_symmetry.space_group_name_H-M   'P 1'
#
loop_
_entity.id
_entity.type
_entity.pdbx_description
1 polymer ?
#
loop_
_entity_poly.entity_id
_entity_poly.type
_entity_poly.pdbx_seq_one_letter_code
_entity_poly.pdbx_strand_id
1 'polypeptide(L)'
;VLDTREVQVSKVTVNGQDAKFVLGEKHSFKGSPLEITFPFELRRGQEAIVEITFESSPRSSALQWFSPEQTSGKKHPFLFSQCQVEWIHA
;
A
#
# COMPACT_ATOMS: atom_id res chain seq x y z
N VAL A 1 13.00 2.60 1.68
CA VAL A 1 12.21 1.94 0.62
C VAL A 1 11.11 1.13 1.29
N LEU A 2 9.89 1.14 0.74
CA LEU A 2 8.73 0.39 1.24
C LEU A 2 8.17 -0.53 0.14
N ASP A 3 7.56 -1.65 0.52
CA ASP A 3 6.87 -2.54 -0.42
C ASP A 3 5.51 -1.96 -0.81
N THR A 4 5.19 -2.01 -2.11
CA THR A 4 3.87 -1.62 -2.62
C THR A 4 3.39 -2.60 -3.68
N ARG A 5 2.08 -2.86 -3.74
CA ARG A 5 1.47 -3.67 -4.79
C ARG A 5 0.09 -3.14 -5.11
N GLU A 6 -0.12 -2.79 -6.37
CA GLU A 6 -1.42 -2.35 -6.90
C GLU A 6 -2.04 -1.20 -6.11
N VAL A 7 -1.19 -0.25 -5.69
CA VAL A 7 -1.59 1.02 -5.09
C VAL A 7 -1.11 2.18 -5.96
N GLN A 8 -1.86 3.27 -5.94
CA GLN A 8 -1.46 4.53 -6.53
C GLN A 8 -1.08 5.49 -5.39
N VAL A 9 0.18 5.91 -5.34
CA VAL A 9 0.66 6.89 -4.36
C VAL A 9 0.53 8.29 -4.97
N SER A 10 -0.15 9.20 -4.27
CA SER A 10 -0.39 10.57 -4.75
C SER A 10 0.43 11.62 -4.00
N LYS A 11 0.78 11.36 -2.73
CA LYS A 11 1.58 12.29 -1.92
C LYS A 11 2.37 11.53 -0.85
N VAL A 12 3.57 12.01 -0.56
CA VAL A 12 4.36 11.60 0.61
C VAL A 12 4.81 12.86 1.36
N THR A 13 4.65 12.85 2.69
CA THR A 13 5.28 13.85 3.57
C THR A 13 6.13 13.18 4.64
N VAL A 14 7.16 13.89 5.10
CA VAL A 14 7.98 13.48 6.24
C VAL A 14 7.98 14.62 7.24
N ASN A 15 7.48 14.37 8.45
CA ASN A 15 7.25 15.37 9.50
C ASN A 15 6.47 16.61 8.98
N GLY A 16 5.45 16.35 8.15
CA GLY A 16 4.60 17.39 7.55
C GLY A 16 5.22 18.14 6.36
N GLN A 17 6.45 17.84 5.95
CA GLN A 17 7.09 18.43 4.77
C GLN A 17 6.97 17.51 3.56
N ASP A 18 6.69 18.08 2.39
CA ASP A 18 6.61 17.32 1.15
C ASP A 18 7.93 16.61 0.84
N ALA A 19 7.83 15.32 0.51
CA ALA A 19 8.97 14.47 0.18
C ALA A 19 8.84 13.95 -1.25
N LYS A 20 9.97 13.90 -1.96
CA LYS A 20 10.01 13.29 -3.30
C LYS A 20 9.90 11.78 -3.14
N PHE A 21 9.19 11.13 -4.06
CA PHE A 21 9.10 9.68 -4.09
C PHE A 21 9.08 9.17 -5.53
N VAL A 22 9.49 7.91 -5.69
CA VAL A 22 9.47 7.19 -6.98
C VAL A 22 8.96 5.78 -6.74
N LEU A 23 8.06 5.32 -7.61
CA LEU A 23 7.74 3.89 -7.72
C LEU A 23 8.71 3.27 -8.71
N GLY A 24 9.50 2.30 -8.25
CA GLY A 24 10.41 1.55 -9.11
C GLY A 24 9.70 0.50 -9.96
N GLU A 25 10.49 -0.26 -10.70
CA GLU A 25 9.97 -1.30 -11.61
C GLU A 25 9.11 -2.34 -10.88
N LYS A 26 8.04 -2.76 -11.55
CA LYS A 26 7.14 -3.79 -11.02
C LYS A 26 7.77 -5.17 -11.19
N HIS A 27 7.97 -5.88 -10.09
CA HIS A 27 8.40 -7.27 -10.06
C HIS A 27 7.22 -8.20 -9.76
N SER A 28 6.84 -9.05 -10.72
CA SER A 28 5.87 -10.17 -10.59
C SER A 28 4.92 -10.07 -9.37
N PHE A 29 4.99 -11.02 -8.42
CA PHE A 29 4.16 -11.05 -7.22
C PHE A 29 4.62 -10.11 -6.09
N LYS A 30 5.82 -9.53 -6.20
CA LYS A 30 6.39 -8.64 -5.18
C LYS A 30 5.86 -7.20 -5.28
N GLY A 31 5.37 -6.80 -6.45
CA GLY A 31 4.90 -5.43 -6.68
C GLY A 31 6.06 -4.49 -7.03
N SER A 32 5.93 -3.22 -6.66
CA SER A 32 6.89 -2.15 -6.95
C SER A 32 7.50 -1.59 -5.66
N PRO A 33 8.81 -1.30 -5.61
CA PRO A 33 9.40 -0.61 -4.47
C PRO A 33 8.98 0.88 -4.50
N LEU A 34 8.59 1.41 -3.35
CA LEU A 34 8.40 2.85 -3.14
C LEU A 34 9.65 3.44 -2.48
N GLU A 35 10.38 4.23 -3.24
CA GLU A 35 11.55 4.97 -2.77
C GLU A 35 11.11 6.38 -2.35
N ILE A 36 11.47 6.78 -1.13
CA ILE A 36 11.13 8.10 -0.56
C ILE A 36 12.44 8.82 -0.24
N THR A 37 12.62 10.00 -0.80
CA THR A 37 13.74 10.89 -0.50
C THR A 37 13.34 11.82 0.63
N PHE A 38 14.01 11.68 1.77
CA PHE A 38 13.76 12.54 2.92
C PHE A 38 14.25 13.97 2.61
N PRO A 39 13.48 15.01 2.98
CA PRO A 39 13.88 16.40 2.72
C PRO A 39 15.00 16.89 3.65
N PHE A 40 15.43 16.06 4.60
CA PHE A 40 16.49 16.32 5.57
C PHE A 40 17.23 15.01 5.92
N GLU A 41 18.42 15.14 6.50
CA GLU A 41 19.16 13.99 7.02
C GLU A 41 18.57 13.48 8.34
N LEU A 42 18.44 12.16 8.45
CA LEU A 42 18.09 11.49 9.69
C LEU A 42 19.33 11.03 10.43
N ARG A 43 19.37 11.29 11.75
CA ARG A 43 20.41 10.76 12.63
C ARG A 43 20.01 9.38 13.16
N ARG A 44 20.99 8.54 13.48
CA ARG A 44 20.74 7.26 14.13
C ARG A 44 19.97 7.47 15.44
N GLY A 45 18.88 6.73 15.61
CA GLY A 45 18.00 6.82 16.79
C GLY A 45 16.97 7.94 16.72
N GLN A 46 16.94 8.74 15.65
CA GLN A 46 15.91 9.74 15.42
C GLN A 46 14.69 9.09 14.76
N GLU A 47 13.51 9.46 15.23
CA GLU A 47 12.22 9.05 14.64
C GLU A 47 11.75 10.08 13.60
N ALA A 48 10.98 9.61 12.62
CA ALA A 48 10.28 10.45 11.66
C ALA A 48 8.90 9.87 11.38
N ILE A 49 7.93 10.75 11.21
CA ILE A 49 6.58 10.41 10.77
C ILE A 49 6.56 10.53 9.25
N VAL A 50 6.33 9.40 8.57
CA VAL A 50 6.16 9.35 7.13
C VAL A 50 4.67 9.14 6.84
N GLU A 51 4.03 10.13 6.25
CA GLU A 51 2.63 10.06 5.84
C GLU A 51 2.55 9.83 4.33
N ILE A 52 1.80 8.81 3.92
CA ILE A 52 1.65 8.40 2.52
C ILE A 52 0.16 8.45 2.17
N THR A 53 -0.20 9.32 1.24
CA THR A 53 -1.54 9.34 0.65
C THR A 53 -1.56 8.37 -0.52
N PHE A 54 -2.44 7.37 -0.47
CA PHE A 54 -2.55 6.34 -1.50
C PHE A 54 -3.99 5.86 -1.70
N GLU A 55 -4.22 5.27 -2.86
CA GLU A 55 -5.47 4.58 -3.21
C GLU A 55 -5.15 3.15 -3.66
N SER A 56 -5.91 2.17 -3.18
CA SER A 56 -5.79 0.77 -3.62
C SER A 56 -6.49 0.54 -4.95
N SER A 57 -5.89 -0.24 -5.85
CA SER A 57 -6.55 -0.68 -7.07
C SER A 57 -7.76 -1.58 -6.79
N PRO A 58 -8.83 -1.51 -7.59
CA PRO A 58 -9.91 -2.51 -7.58
C PRO A 58 -9.43 -3.95 -7.82
N ARG A 59 -8.22 -4.12 -8.38
CA ARG A 59 -7.58 -5.42 -8.62
C ARG A 59 -6.67 -5.89 -7.48
N SER A 60 -6.60 -5.14 -6.37
CA SER A 60 -5.73 -5.44 -5.24
C SER A 60 -5.86 -6.89 -4.80
N SER A 61 -4.76 -7.63 -4.86
CA SER A 61 -4.73 -9.03 -4.40
C SER A 61 -5.02 -9.19 -2.90
N ALA A 62 -4.97 -8.11 -2.12
CA ALA A 62 -5.27 -8.13 -0.69
C ALA A 62 -6.76 -7.97 -0.39
N LEU A 63 -7.59 -7.62 -1.38
CA LEU A 63 -8.99 -7.23 -1.18
C LEU A 63 -9.92 -8.08 -2.03
N GLN A 64 -10.98 -8.57 -1.39
CA GLN A 64 -12.10 -9.20 -2.07
C GLN A 64 -13.35 -8.34 -1.89
N TRP A 65 -13.90 -7.89 -3.03
CA TRP A 65 -15.15 -7.14 -3.08
C TRP A 65 -16.30 -8.06 -3.42
N PHE A 66 -17.43 -7.87 -2.73
CA PHE A 66 -18.67 -8.62 -2.95
C PHE A 66 -19.80 -7.65 -3.27
N SER A 67 -20.49 -7.89 -4.38
CA SER A 67 -21.76 -7.22 -4.67
C SER A 67 -22.84 -7.63 -3.65
N PRO A 68 -23.93 -6.86 -3.50
CA PRO A 68 -25.03 -7.24 -2.61
C PRO A 68 -25.49 -8.68 -2.82
N GLU A 69 -25.64 -9.12 -4.08
CA GLU A 69 -26.14 -10.45 -4.45
C GLU A 69 -25.19 -11.58 -4.05
N GLN A 70 -23.90 -11.30 -3.84
CA GLN A 70 -22.91 -12.27 -3.39
C GLN A 70 -22.89 -12.42 -1.86
N THR A 71 -23.47 -11.47 -1.12
CA THR A 71 -23.59 -11.54 0.34
C THR A 71 -24.74 -12.45 0.78
N SER A 72 -24.75 -12.93 2.03
CA SER A 72 -25.89 -13.69 2.57
C SER A 72 -27.16 -12.85 2.68
N GLY A 73 -27.03 -11.55 2.96
CA GLY A 73 -28.16 -10.65 3.17
C GLY A 73 -28.78 -10.06 1.90
N LYS A 74 -28.11 -10.17 0.75
CA LYS A 74 -28.58 -9.73 -0.58
C LYS A 74 -28.93 -8.23 -0.71
N LYS A 75 -28.56 -7.39 0.26
CA LYS A 75 -28.97 -5.97 0.33
C LYS A 75 -27.83 -4.96 0.26
N HIS A 76 -26.67 -5.32 0.79
CA HIS A 76 -25.53 -4.39 0.90
C HIS A 76 -24.25 -5.07 0.41
N PRO A 77 -23.31 -4.33 -0.20
CA PRO A 77 -22.02 -4.87 -0.59
C PRO A 77 -21.16 -5.18 0.63
N PHE A 78 -20.09 -5.96 0.43
CA PHE A 78 -19.14 -6.30 1.48
C PHE A 78 -17.70 -6.25 0.95
N LEU A 79 -16.76 -5.89 1.83
CA LEU A 79 -15.32 -5.88 1.56
C LEU A 79 -14.61 -6.73 2.62
N PHE A 80 -13.76 -7.64 2.16
CA PHE A 80 -12.89 -8.46 2.99
C PHE A 80 -11.43 -8.26 2.60
N SER A 81 -10.52 -8.27 3.58
CA SER A 81 -9.08 -8.22 3.33
C SER A 81 -8.36 -9.46 3.84
N GLN A 82 -7.34 -9.92 3.09
CA GLN A 82 -6.43 -10.98 3.50
C GLN A 82 -5.00 -10.65 3.11
N CYS A 83 -4.15 -10.44 4.11
CA CYS A 83 -2.77 -9.97 3.93
C CYS A 83 -1.71 -11.03 4.28
N GLN A 84 -2.11 -12.21 4.75
CA GLN A 84 -1.18 -13.30 5.04
C GLN A 84 -0.67 -13.94 3.74
N VAL A 85 0.61 -14.26 3.68
CA VAL A 85 1.27 -14.85 2.51
C VAL A 85 1.13 -16.38 2.53
N GLU A 86 0.62 -16.98 1.45
CA GLU A 86 0.49 -18.46 1.34
C GLU A 86 1.84 -19.19 1.19
N TRP A 87 2.89 -18.53 0.68
CA TRP A 87 4.15 -19.16 0.26
C TRP A 87 5.14 -19.55 1.38
N ILE A 88 4.77 -19.42 2.67
CA ILE A 88 5.65 -19.79 3.79
C ILE A 88 5.56 -21.30 4.14
N HIS A 89 4.77 -22.09 3.40
CA HIS A 89 4.52 -23.51 3.71
C HIS A 89 4.76 -24.50 2.56
N ALA A 90 5.61 -24.20 1.58
CA ALA A 90 5.98 -25.15 0.52
C ALA A 90 7.50 -25.38 0.43
#